data_AF-A0A2H5QC77-F1
#
_entry.id   AF-A0A2H5QC77-F1
#
_cell.length_a   1.000
_cell.length_b   1.000
_cell.length_c   1.000
_cell.angle_alpha   90.00
_cell.angle_beta   90.00
_cell.angle_gamma   90.00
#
_symmetry.space_group_name_H-M   'P 1'
#
loop_
_entity.id
_entity.type
_entity.pdbx_description
1 polymer ?
#
loop_
_entity_poly.entity_id
_entity_poly.type
_entity_poly.pdbx_seq_one_letter_code
_entity_poly.pdbx_strand_id
1 'polypeptide(L)'
;MIGLHLQIQGGIDYVKRKGKNLATSIVASGGYDDNLDNSDVLIYTGQGGNGMNGGKEPEDQKLERGNLALANRTHEQNPARVIRGDTKAFESRTYT
;
A
#
# COMPACT_ATOMS: atom_id res chain seq x y z
N MET A 1 -8.47 -10.28 -14.95
CA MET A 1 -8.07 -10.01 -13.55
C MET A 1 -7.55 -11.32 -12.95
N ILE A 2 -6.37 -11.35 -12.32
CA ILE A 2 -5.70 -12.60 -11.89
C ILE A 2 -5.73 -12.82 -10.36
N GLY A 3 -6.30 -11.89 -9.58
CA GLY A 3 -6.45 -12.04 -8.12
C GLY A 3 -5.18 -11.76 -7.30
N LEU A 4 -4.15 -11.16 -7.90
CA LEU A 4 -2.92 -10.80 -7.18
C LEU A 4 -3.16 -9.72 -6.11
N HIS A 5 -3.98 -8.74 -6.45
CA HIS A 5 -4.42 -7.61 -5.61
C HIS A 5 -5.82 -7.20 -6.08
N LEU A 6 -6.80 -7.11 -5.18
CA LEU A 6 -8.21 -6.89 -5.55
C LEU A 6 -8.64 -5.42 -5.56
N GLN A 7 -7.96 -4.57 -4.81
CA GLN A 7 -8.24 -3.13 -4.82
C GLN A 7 -7.76 -2.52 -6.14
N ILE A 8 -8.62 -1.77 -6.83
CA ILE A 8 -8.25 -1.15 -8.13
C ILE A 8 -7.29 0.03 -7.91
N GLN A 9 -7.48 0.81 -6.84
CA GLN A 9 -6.68 2.00 -6.53
C GLN A 9 -6.02 1.97 -5.15
N GLY A 10 -6.59 1.24 -4.19
CA GLY A 10 -6.03 1.16 -2.84
C GLY A 10 -4.69 0.43 -2.86
N GLY A 11 -3.69 0.96 -2.16
CA GLY A 11 -2.37 0.30 -2.08
C GLY A 11 -2.35 -0.94 -1.17
N ILE A 12 -3.36 -1.14 -0.32
CA ILE A 12 -3.44 -2.24 0.64
C ILE A 12 -4.70 -3.07 0.37
N ASP A 13 -4.51 -4.35 0.06
CA ASP A 13 -5.60 -5.31 -0.05
C ASP A 13 -5.66 -6.19 1.19
N TYR A 14 -6.87 -6.53 1.63
CA TYR A 14 -7.09 -7.27 2.86
C TYR A 14 -8.40 -8.04 2.83
N VAL A 15 -8.47 -9.10 3.63
CA VAL A 15 -9.66 -9.94 3.80
C VAL A 15 -10.03 -10.07 5.27
N LYS A 16 -11.30 -10.35 5.54
CA LYS A 16 -11.77 -10.65 6.89
C LYS A 16 -11.63 -12.14 7.17
N ARG A 17 -10.81 -12.51 8.16
CA ARG A 17 -10.62 -13.90 8.60
C ARG A 17 -10.73 -13.95 10.13
N LYS A 18 -11.55 -14.86 10.65
CA LYS A 18 -11.80 -15.01 12.11
C LYS A 18 -12.13 -13.68 12.80
N GLY A 19 -12.93 -12.83 12.15
CA GLY A 19 -13.33 -11.53 12.69
C GLY A 19 -12.29 -10.40 12.54
N LYS A 20 -11.05 -10.68 12.12
CA LYS A 20 -9.98 -9.70 11.95
C LYS A 20 -9.77 -9.37 10.47
N ASN A 21 -9.39 -8.13 10.17
CA ASN A 21 -8.87 -7.77 8.86
C ASN A 21 -7.40 -8.20 8.79
N LEU A 22 -7.02 -8.94 7.75
CA LEU A 22 -5.65 -9.38 7.50
C LEU A 22 -5.20 -8.93 6.11
N ALA A 23 -4.09 -8.21 6.06
CA ALA A 23 -3.51 -7.77 4.79
C ALA A 23 -3.06 -8.98 3.96
N THR A 24 -3.43 -8.99 2.68
CA THR A 24 -3.08 -10.05 1.71
C THR A 24 -1.98 -9.60 0.75
N SER A 25 -2.00 -8.32 0.36
CA SER A 25 -0.99 -7.74 -0.52
C SER A 25 -0.91 -6.23 -0.39
N ILE A 26 0.26 -5.69 -0.68
CA ILE A 26 0.50 -4.26 -0.80
C ILE A 26 1.10 -3.93 -2.17
N VAL A 27 0.81 -2.73 -2.66
CA VAL A 27 1.37 -2.14 -3.87
C VAL A 27 2.18 -0.91 -3.47
N ALA A 28 3.48 -0.94 -3.76
CA ALA A 28 4.39 0.17 -3.58
C ALA A 28 4.72 0.78 -4.95
N SER A 29 4.11 1.92 -5.26
CA SER A 29 4.14 2.54 -6.59
C SER A 29 4.53 4.02 -6.59
N GLY A 30 5.14 4.51 -5.50
CA GLY A 30 5.58 5.91 -5.38
C GLY A 30 4.47 6.92 -5.12
N GLY A 31 3.29 6.47 -4.68
CA GLY A 31 2.20 7.37 -4.24
C GLY A 31 2.40 7.97 -2.84
N TYR A 32 3.37 7.44 -2.11
CA TYR A 32 3.85 7.88 -0.81
C TYR A 32 5.37 7.76 -0.80
N ASP A 33 6.01 8.37 0.19
CA ASP A 33 7.46 8.29 0.42
C ASP A 33 7.84 6.93 1.03
N ASP A 34 7.64 5.87 0.25
CA ASP A 34 8.03 4.50 0.62
C ASP A 34 9.54 4.31 0.36
N ASN A 35 10.27 3.76 1.33
CA ASN A 35 11.69 3.41 1.11
C ASN A 35 11.79 2.03 0.44
N LEU A 36 12.21 2.04 -0.82
CA LEU A 36 12.37 0.85 -1.68
C LEU A 36 13.83 0.48 -1.95
N ASP A 37 14.80 1.13 -1.30
CA ASP A 37 16.23 1.03 -1.63
C ASP A 37 16.82 -0.36 -1.31
N ASN A 38 16.14 -1.15 -0.48
CA ASN A 38 16.54 -2.48 -0.10
C ASN A 38 15.62 -3.55 -0.73
N SER A 39 16.21 -4.62 -1.27
CA SER A 39 15.45 -5.74 -1.84
C SER A 39 14.65 -6.50 -0.78
N ASP A 40 15.20 -6.62 0.41
CA ASP A 40 14.76 -7.51 1.49
C ASP A 40 13.90 -6.80 2.54
N VAL A 41 14.12 -5.48 2.69
CA VAL A 41 13.40 -4.63 3.65
C VAL A 41 12.62 -3.57 2.90
N LEU A 42 11.38 -3.36 3.31
CA LEU A 42 10.49 -2.33 2.77
C LEU A 42 9.92 -1.52 3.93
N ILE A 43 10.09 -0.20 3.88
CA ILE A 43 9.33 0.74 4.73
C ILE A 43 8.16 1.23 3.90
N TYR A 44 6.96 0.80 4.27
CA TYR A 44 5.73 1.09 3.55
C TYR A 44 4.82 2.01 4.36
N THR A 45 4.36 3.09 3.74
CA THR A 45 3.49 4.08 4.37
C THR A 45 2.03 3.61 4.35
N GLY A 46 1.33 3.81 5.46
CA GLY A 46 -0.11 3.50 5.56
C GLY A 46 -0.97 4.34 4.60
N GLN A 47 -2.23 3.93 4.44
CA GLN A 47 -3.19 4.68 3.64
C GLN A 47 -3.87 5.79 4.45
N GLY A 48 -4.26 6.87 3.77
CA GLY A 48 -5.06 7.97 4.32
C GLY A 48 -4.23 9.22 4.60
N GLY A 49 -4.89 10.31 4.99
CA GLY A 49 -4.23 11.57 5.38
C GLY A 49 -3.58 12.37 4.24
N ASN A 50 -3.49 11.80 3.03
CA ASN A 50 -2.90 12.49 1.88
C ASN A 50 -3.89 13.47 1.22
N GLY A 51 -3.63 14.76 1.36
CA GLY A 51 -4.41 15.85 0.75
C GLY A 51 -4.22 16.01 -0.77
N MET A 52 -3.21 15.35 -1.36
CA MET A 52 -2.82 15.57 -2.77
C MET A 52 -3.92 15.22 -3.79
N ASN A 53 -4.84 14.31 -3.47
CA ASN A 53 -5.82 13.79 -4.45
C ASN A 53 -7.21 14.44 -4.38
N GLY A 54 -7.37 15.62 -3.78
CA GLY A 54 -8.70 16.26 -3.77
C GLY A 54 -8.85 17.60 -3.04
N GLY A 55 -7.75 18.34 -2.82
CA GLY A 55 -7.82 19.64 -2.16
C GLY A 55 -8.26 19.58 -0.69
N LYS A 56 -8.18 18.41 -0.07
CA LYS A 56 -8.44 18.24 1.36
C LYS A 56 -7.19 18.62 2.15
N GLU A 57 -7.40 19.20 3.33
CA GLU A 57 -6.30 19.40 4.26
C GLU A 57 -5.72 18.03 4.66
N PRO A 58 -4.39 17.94 4.81
CA PRO A 58 -3.76 16.76 5.37
C PRO A 58 -4.34 16.45 6.76
N GLU A 59 -4.55 15.17 7.04
CA GLU A 59 -5.07 14.68 8.32
C GLU A 59 -4.18 13.55 8.84
N ASP A 60 -4.20 13.33 10.16
CA ASP A 60 -3.53 12.19 10.77
C ASP A 60 -4.08 10.87 10.21
N GLN A 61 -3.17 9.97 9.84
CA GLN A 61 -3.55 8.62 9.45
C GLN A 61 -4.14 7.85 10.63
N LYS A 62 -5.23 7.12 10.38
CA LYS A 62 -5.96 6.36 11.39
C LYS A 62 -5.62 4.87 11.32
N LEU A 63 -5.62 4.22 12.48
CA LEU A 63 -5.45 2.77 12.59
C LEU A 63 -6.76 2.03 12.24
N GLU A 64 -7.16 2.10 10.98
CA GLU A 64 -8.38 1.49 10.45
C GLU A 64 -8.13 0.84 9.08
N ARG A 65 -9.11 0.08 8.57
CA ARG A 65 -9.09 -0.49 7.21
C ARG A 65 -7.79 -1.26 6.92
N GLY A 66 -7.06 -0.88 5.86
CA GLY A 66 -5.78 -1.46 5.47
C GLY A 66 -4.68 -1.29 6.52
N ASN A 67 -4.64 -0.16 7.23
CA ASN A 67 -3.63 0.09 8.27
C ASN A 67 -3.82 -0.89 9.45
N LEU A 68 -5.07 -1.07 9.87
CA LEU A 68 -5.40 -2.08 10.88
C LEU A 68 -5.12 -3.49 10.38
N ALA A 69 -5.35 -3.77 9.09
CA ALA A 69 -5.06 -5.06 8.49
C ALA A 69 -3.56 -5.39 8.48
N LEU A 70 -2.70 -4.39 8.24
CA LEU A 70 -1.25 -4.49 8.35
C LEU A 70 -0.80 -4.68 9.80
N ALA A 71 -1.40 -4.00 10.76
CA ALA A 71 -1.08 -4.20 12.18
C ALA A 71 -1.44 -5.61 12.66
N ASN A 72 -2.64 -6.10 12.32
CA ASN A 72 -3.08 -7.46 12.66
C ASN A 72 -2.21 -8.54 12.04
N ARG A 73 -1.65 -8.28 10.85
CA ARG A 73 -0.78 -9.20 10.12
C ARG A 73 0.36 -9.72 10.99
N THR A 74 1.01 -8.83 11.74
CA THR A 74 2.15 -9.16 12.60
C THR A 74 1.76 -10.14 13.71
N HIS A 75 0.60 -9.92 14.34
CA HIS A 75 0.09 -10.79 15.40
C HIS A 75 -0.34 -12.17 14.88
N GLU A 76 -0.91 -12.23 13.69
CA GLU A 76 -1.43 -13.48 13.10
C GLU A 76 -0.39 -14.21 12.22
N GLN A 77 0.84 -13.70 12.14
CA GLN A 77 1.93 -14.22 11.31
C GLN A 77 1.52 -14.49 9.85
N ASN A 78 0.65 -13.63 9.31
CA ASN A 78 0.14 -13.81 7.95
C ASN A 78 1.08 -13.14 6.93
N PRO A 79 1.75 -13.86 6.03
CA PRO A 79 2.56 -13.20 5.01
C PRO A 79 1.67 -12.36 4.06
N ALA A 80 2.19 -11.20 3.63
CA ALA A 80 1.54 -10.35 2.63
C ALA A 80 2.46 -10.26 1.40
N ARG A 81 1.87 -10.31 0.20
CA ARG A 81 2.63 -10.13 -1.05
C ARG A 81 3.02 -8.66 -1.22
N VAL A 82 4.19 -8.41 -1.80
CA VAL A 82 4.64 -7.06 -2.16
C VAL A 82 4.70 -6.95 -3.67
N ILE A 83 4.05 -5.92 -4.22
CA ILE A 83 4.05 -5.61 -5.65
C ILE A 83 4.73 -4.25 -5.80
N ARG A 84 5.92 -4.23 -6.39
CA ARG A 84 6.69 -3.00 -6.63
C ARG A 84 6.39 -2.48 -8.04
N GLY A 85 5.92 -1.24 -8.14
CA GLY A 85 5.80 -0.53 -9.41
C GLY A 85 7.15 -0.05 -9.89
N ASP A 86 7.39 -0.10 -11.21
CA ASP A 86 8.62 0.41 -11.82
C ASP A 86 8.47 1.89 -12.20
N THR A 87 9.41 2.73 -11.79
CA THR A 87 9.45 4.18 -12.08
C THR A 87 9.95 4.49 -13.49
N LYS A 88 10.56 3.53 -14.20
CA LYS A 88 11.06 3.72 -15.59
C LYS A 88 9.98 4.14 -16.60
N ALA A 89 8.69 3.98 -16.28
CA ALA A 89 7.60 4.44 -17.12
C ALA A 89 7.39 5.97 -17.11
N PHE A 90 8.00 6.70 -16.17
CA PHE A 90 7.84 8.16 -16.02
C PHE A 90 8.98 8.95 -16.68
N GLU A 91 10.21 8.42 -16.71
CA GLU A 91 11.37 9.07 -17.35
C GLU A 91 11.34 9.01 -18.88
N SER A 92 10.58 8.10 -19.49
CA SER A 92 10.46 8.00 -20.95
C SER A 92 9.38 8.93 -21.55
N ARG A 93 8.87 9.91 -20.80
CA ARG A 93 7.79 10.82 -21.24
C ARG A 93 8.23 12.25 -21.53
N THR A 94 9.50 12.59 -21.39
CA THR A 94 10.07 13.82 -21.97
C THR A 94 10.40 13.59 -23.44
N TYR A 95 9.43 13.85 -24.32
CA TYR A 95 9.69 14.18 -25.72
C TYR A 95 10.03 15.67 -25.81
N THR A 96 11.15 15.98 -26.50
CA THR A 96 11.61 17.31 -26.95
C THR A 96 10.55 18.13 -27.69
#